data_AF-A0A3D1RC03-F1
#
_entry.id   AF-A0A3D1RC03-F1
#
_cell.length_a   1.000
_cell.length_b   1.000
_cell.length_c   1.000
_cell.angle_alpha   90.00
_cell.angle_beta   90.00
_cell.angle_gamma   90.00
#
_symmetry.space_group_name_H-M   'P 1'
#
loop_
_entity.id
_entity.type
_entity.pdbx_description
1 polymer ?
#
loop_
_entity_poly.entity_id
_entity_poly.type
_entity_poly.pdbx_seq_one_letter_code
_entity_poly.pdbx_strand_id
1 'polypeptide(L)' 'MQKNLRYPKKRSAKRAALIEVTAVLRGVSTRQVQRVLAGDQNNDQVVDTYMELNEGFDKLIDEVKNLVPFK' A
#
# COMPACT_ATOMS: atom_id res chain seq x y z
N MET A 1 33.81 -11.46 -12.28
CA MET A 1 32.78 -10.66 -11.59
C MET A 1 31.42 -10.98 -12.20
N GLN A 2 30.60 -11.80 -11.55
CA GLN A 2 29.22 -12.04 -12.00
C GLN A 2 28.40 -10.77 -11.77
N LYS A 3 27.86 -10.19 -12.85
CA LYS A 3 26.89 -9.10 -12.77
C LYS A 3 25.56 -9.72 -12.33
N ASN A 4 25.18 -9.53 -11.07
CA ASN A 4 23.84 -9.83 -10.61
C ASN A 4 22.87 -8.92 -11.38
N LEU A 5 22.19 -9.44 -12.42
CA LEU A 5 21.06 -8.76 -13.06
C LEU A 5 19.94 -8.63 -12.03
N ARG A 6 19.94 -7.52 -11.29
CA ARG A 6 18.88 -7.20 -10.34
C ARG A 6 17.73 -6.60 -11.15
N TYR A 7 16.78 -7.43 -11.57
CA TYR A 7 15.57 -6.95 -12.23
C TYR A 7 14.85 -5.94 -11.32
N PRO A 8 14.40 -4.79 -11.84
CA PRO A 8 13.67 -3.82 -11.04
C PRO A 8 12.38 -4.47 -10.52
N LYS A 9 12.19 -4.43 -9.19
CA LYS A 9 10.99 -4.95 -8.54
C LYS A 9 9.78 -4.20 -9.11
N LYS A 10 8.88 -4.89 -9.81
CA LYS A 10 7.66 -4.30 -10.36
C LYS A 10 6.89 -3.58 -9.24
N ARG A 11 6.49 -2.33 -9.49
CA ARG A 11 5.68 -1.53 -8.56
C ARG A 11 4.34 -2.24 -8.35
N SER A 12 4.00 -2.53 -7.09
CA SER A 12 2.70 -3.14 -6.76
C SER A 12 1.58 -2.13 -7.02
N ALA A 13 0.62 -2.51 -7.86
CA ALA A 13 -0.56 -1.68 -8.16
C ALA A 13 -1.41 -1.43 -6.90
N LYS A 14 -1.60 -2.45 -6.04
CA LYS A 14 -2.28 -2.33 -4.73
C LYS A 14 -1.63 -1.23 -3.89
N ARG A 15 -0.30 -1.28 -3.74
CA ARG A 15 0.43 -0.28 -2.94
C ARG A 15 0.30 1.12 -3.51
N ALA A 16 0.33 1.28 -4.83
CA ALA A 16 0.16 2.58 -5.47
C ALA A 16 -1.23 3.16 -5.18
N ALA A 17 -2.28 2.37 -5.35
CA ALA A 17 -3.66 2.77 -5.06
C ALA A 17 -3.85 3.16 -3.58
N LEU A 18 -3.34 2.35 -2.64
CA LEU A 18 -3.43 2.65 -1.21
C LEU A 18 -2.74 3.97 -0.84
N ILE A 19 -1.57 4.26 -1.43
CA ILE A 19 -0.86 5.53 -1.21
C ILE A 19 -1.69 6.71 -1.70
N GLU A 20 -2.31 6.59 -2.88
CA GLU A 20 -3.15 7.64 -3.45
C GLU A 20 -4.39 7.91 -2.58
N VAL A 21 -5.10 6.86 -2.16
CA VAL A 21 -6.28 7.02 -1.28
C VAL A 21 -5.88 7.62 0.06
N THR A 22 -4.78 7.15 0.67
CA THR A 22 -4.28 7.69 1.95
C THR A 22 -3.96 9.18 1.82
N ALA A 23 -3.30 9.58 0.72
CA ALA A 23 -2.95 10.96 0.44
C ALA A 23 -4.19 11.86 0.35
N VAL A 24 -5.23 11.40 -0.36
CA VAL A 24 -6.50 12.12 -0.49
C VAL A 24 -7.21 12.26 0.86
N LEU A 25 -7.34 11.17 1.63
CA LEU A 25 -8.04 11.17 2.92
C LEU A 25 -7.38 12.08 3.97
N ARG A 26 -6.05 12.18 3.95
CA ARG A 26 -5.29 13.01 4.90
C ARG A 26 -4.92 14.39 4.38
N GLY A 27 -5.27 14.72 3.15
CA GLY A 27 -4.95 16.02 2.55
C GLY A 27 -3.44 16.25 2.39
N VAL A 28 -2.67 15.19 2.15
CA VAL A 28 -1.20 15.26 1.99
C VAL A 28 -0.79 14.80 0.59
N SER A 29 0.45 15.07 0.20
CA SER A 29 0.97 14.55 -1.08
C SER A 29 1.29 13.06 -1.01
N THR A 30 1.16 12.36 -2.14
CA THR A 30 1.59 10.95 -2.26
C THR A 30 3.07 10.75 -1.92
N ARG A 31 3.92 11.74 -2.25
CA ARG A 31 5.34 11.77 -1.87
C ARG A 31 5.52 11.79 -0.36
N GLN A 32 4.72 12.57 0.37
CA GLN A 32 4.79 12.62 1.83
C GLN A 32 4.39 11.28 2.43
N VAL A 33 3.31 10.66 1.95
CA VAL A 33 2.93 9.31 2.38
C VAL A 33 4.06 8.31 2.16
N GLN A 34 4.72 8.35 0.99
CA GLN A 34 5.87 7.48 0.70
C GLN A 34 7.03 7.68 1.68
N ARG A 35 7.35 8.92 2.05
CA ARG A 35 8.41 9.25 3.01
C ARG A 35 8.06 8.78 4.42
N VAL A 36 6.80 8.95 4.82
CA VAL A 36 6.31 8.44 6.12
C VAL A 36 6.44 6.92 6.17
N LEU A 37 5.96 6.21 5.13
CA LEU A 37 6.06 4.75 5.05
C LEU A 37 7.51 4.24 4.90
N ALA A 38 8.44 5.09 4.47
CA ALA A 38 9.86 4.76 4.41
C ALA A 38 10.59 5.02 5.75
N GLY A 39 9.94 5.68 6.71
CA GLY A 39 10.54 6.10 7.99
C GLY A 39 11.31 7.41 7.92
N ASP A 40 11.28 8.12 6.79
CA ASP A 40 11.97 9.41 6.62
C ASP A 40 11.24 10.57 7.34
N GLN A 41 9.97 10.37 7.69
CA GLN A 41 9.12 11.33 8.39
C GLN A 41 8.16 10.61 9.33
N ASN A 42 7.84 11.24 10.46
CA ASN A 42 6.86 10.69 11.41
C ASN A 42 5.51 11.38 11.21
N ASN A 43 4.48 10.60 10.93
CA ASN A 43 3.10 11.04 10.90
C ASN A 43 2.20 9.83 11.15
N ASP A 44 1.81 9.65 12.41
CA ASP A 44 1.07 8.47 12.85
C ASP A 44 -0.29 8.36 12.14
N GLN A 45 -0.97 9.48 11.91
CA GLN A 45 -2.25 9.49 11.20
C GLN A 45 -2.16 8.93 9.79
N VAL A 46 -1.06 9.20 9.07
CA VAL A 46 -0.82 8.64 7.74
C VAL A 46 -0.54 7.14 7.81
N VAL A 47 0.24 6.71 8.81
CA VAL A 47 0.54 5.29 9.03
C VAL A 47 -0.74 4.52 9.36
N ASP A 48 -1.51 4.99 10.35
CA ASP A 48 -2.75 4.37 10.82
C ASP A 48 -3.74 4.19 9.66
N THR A 49 -3.97 5.27 8.90
CA THR A 49 -4.89 5.22 7.75
C THR A 49 -4.43 4.24 6.69
N TYR A 50 -3.13 4.22 6.38
CA TYR A 50 -2.59 3.30 5.40
C TYR A 50 -2.75 1.84 5.85
N MET A 51 -2.52 1.57 7.14
CA MET A 51 -2.68 0.23 7.72
C MET A 51 -4.15 -0.21 7.71
N GLU A 52 -5.07 0.65 8.18
CA GLU A 52 -6.52 0.38 8.15
C GLU A 52 -7.01 0.06 6.73
N LEU A 53 -6.62 0.86 5.73
CA LEU A 53 -6.99 0.62 4.34
C LEU A 53 -6.40 -0.69 3.80
N ASN A 54 -5.15 -1.00 4.16
CA ASN A 54 -4.51 -2.23 3.71
C ASN A 54 -5.20 -3.46 4.30
N GLU A 55 -5.50 -3.45 5.60
CA GLU A 55 -6.23 -4.52 6.29
C GLU A 55 -7.66 -4.67 5.75
N GLY A 56 -8.37 -3.56 5.54
CA GLY A 56 -9.71 -3.57 4.96
C GLY A 56 -9.72 -4.17 3.56
N PHE A 57 -8.70 -3.89 2.74
CA PHE A 57 -8.56 -4.48 1.42
C PHE A 57 -8.35 -6.00 1.49
N ASP A 58 -7.51 -6.47 2.41
CA ASP A 58 -7.25 -7.90 2.57
C ASP A 58 -8.51 -8.64 3.06
N LYS A 59 -9.23 -8.08 4.04
CA LYS A 59 -10.54 -8.61 4.50
C LYS A 59 -11.56 -8.69 3.38
N LEU A 60 -11.68 -7.63 2.57
CA LEU A 60 -12.60 -7.61 1.42
C LEU A 60 -12.29 -8.73 0.43
N ILE A 61 -11.01 -8.95 0.11
CA ILE A 61 -10.61 -10.01 -0.81
C ILE A 61 -10.95 -11.39 -0.25
N ASP A 62 -10.76 -11.61 1.05
CA ASP A 62 -11.06 -12.89 1.67
C ASP A 62 -12.56 -13.15 1.77
N GLU A 63 -13.37 -12.13 2.07
CA GLU A 63 -14.84 -12.21 2.00
C GLU A 63 -15.32 -12.52 0.58
N VAL A 64 -14.78 -11.84 -0.43
CA VAL A 64 -15.12 -12.10 -1.84
C VAL A 64 -14.78 -13.55 -2.20
N LYS A 65 -13.60 -14.06 -1.84
CA LYS A 65 -13.25 -15.47 -2.09
C LYS A 65 -14.22 -16.46 -1.43
N ASN A 66 -14.73 -16.14 -0.24
CA ASN A 66 -15.72 -16.97 0.44
C ASN A 66 -17.10 -16.90 -0.23
N LEU A 67 -17.44 -15.76 -0.84
CA LEU A 67 -18.71 -15.52 -1.53
C LEU A 67 -18.78 -16.15 -2.92
N VAL A 68 -17.68 -16.15 -3.68
CA VAL A 68 -17.70 -16.70 -5.04
C VAL A 68 -17.25 -18.18 -5.03
N PRO A 69 -18.08 -19.12 -5.50
CA PRO A 69 -17.80 -20.56 -5.41
C PRO A 69 -16.83 -21.02 -6.50
N PHE A 70 -15.68 -20.37 -6.63
CA PHE A 70 -14.61 -20.85 -7.48
C PHE A 70 -13.69 -21.74 -6.64
N LYS A 71 -14.03 -23.03 -6.57
CA LYS A 71 -13.09 -24.11 -6.26
C LYS A 71 -12.57 -24.71 -7.56
#